data_AF-A4AD62-F1
#
_entry.id   AF-A4AD62-F1
#
_cell.length_a   1.000
_cell.length_b   1.000
_cell.length_c   1.000
_cell.angle_alpha   90.00
_cell.angle_beta   90.00
_cell.angle_gamma   90.00
#
_symmetry.space_group_name_H-M   'P 1'
#
loop_
_entity.id
_entity.type
_entity.pdbx_description
1 polymer ?
#
loop_
_entity_poly.entity_id
_entity_poly.type
_entity_poly.pdbx_seq_one_letter_code
_entity_poly.pdbx_strand_id
1 'polypeptide(L)'
;MKISNTVTGISAVEFLNSLGNLVEPHLKDGSDKMWSYKIKGESNSEFAFDPKTTTTLNIWFDRRPPILNGVADLQDIRSKNKSTALRRVFSGKGHTAKYKATIESFEALREIIDHLANDH
;
A
#
# COMPACT_ATOMS: atom_id res chain seq x y z
N MET A 1 30.38 -1.17 -4.73
CA MET A 1 29.42 -2.15 -4.22
C MET A 1 28.03 -1.54 -4.37
N LYS A 2 27.22 -2.00 -5.34
CA LYS A 2 25.84 -1.51 -5.51
C LYS A 2 25.01 -2.16 -4.40
N ILE A 3 24.73 -1.42 -3.33
CA ILE A 3 23.62 -1.76 -2.46
C ILE A 3 22.38 -1.59 -3.34
N SER A 4 21.76 -2.69 -3.76
CA SER A 4 20.45 -2.60 -4.38
C SER A 4 19.50 -2.11 -3.30
N ASN A 5 19.16 -0.82 -3.33
CA ASN A 5 18.09 -0.20 -2.52
C ASN A 5 16.72 -0.72 -3.00
N THR A 6 16.55 -2.04 -3.04
CA THR A 6 15.29 -2.65 -3.46
C THR A 6 14.31 -2.50 -2.32
N VAL A 7 13.21 -1.80 -2.56
CA VAL A 7 12.10 -1.74 -1.62
C VAL A 7 11.43 -3.12 -1.58
N THR A 8 11.62 -3.82 -0.46
CA THR A 8 11.03 -5.14 -0.20
C THR A 8 9.80 -5.02 0.68
N GLY A 9 8.99 -6.09 0.76
CA GLY A 9 7.83 -6.12 1.64
C GLY A 9 8.21 -6.01 3.12
N ILE A 10 9.27 -6.69 3.56
CA ILE A 10 9.73 -6.66 4.96
C ILE A 10 10.21 -5.25 5.34
N SER A 11 11.05 -4.64 4.50
CA SER A 11 11.54 -3.29 4.76
C SER A 11 10.42 -2.23 4.70
N ALA A 12 9.40 -2.44 3.86
CA ALA A 12 8.18 -1.63 3.88
C ALA A 12 7.39 -1.79 5.18
N VAL A 13 7.26 -3.00 5.73
CA VAL A 13 6.62 -3.21 7.04
C VAL A 13 7.37 -2.45 8.15
N GLU A 14 8.70 -2.55 8.19
CA GLU A 14 9.55 -1.84 9.16
C GLU A 14 9.39 -0.33 9.04
N PHE A 15 9.42 0.17 7.81
CA PHE A 15 9.19 1.58 7.51
C PHE A 15 7.81 2.05 7.99
N LEU A 16 6.74 1.33 7.67
CA LEU A 16 5.37 1.69 8.07
C LEU A 16 5.18 1.64 9.59
N ASN A 17 5.81 0.69 10.28
CA ASN A 17 5.78 0.63 11.74
C ASN A 17 6.44 1.86 12.39
N SER A 18 7.44 2.46 11.73
CA SER A 18 8.04 3.72 12.19
C SER A 18 7.11 4.93 12.03
N LEU A 19 6.05 4.81 11.20
CA LEU A 19 5.05 5.84 10.92
C LEU A 19 3.74 5.62 11.69
N GLY A 20 3.79 5.04 12.90
CA GLY A 20 2.58 4.64 13.66
C GLY A 20 1.59 5.77 13.98
N ASN A 21 1.99 7.03 13.83
CA ASN A 21 1.12 8.21 13.92
C ASN A 21 0.31 8.47 12.63
N LEU A 22 0.78 7.99 11.48
CA LEU A 22 0.17 8.19 10.15
C LEU A 22 -0.50 6.93 9.62
N VAL A 23 -0.05 5.75 10.02
CA VAL A 23 -0.63 4.48 9.59
C VAL A 23 -0.82 3.53 10.76
N GLU A 24 -1.79 2.63 10.63
CA GLU A 24 -1.96 1.50 11.53
C GLU A 24 -2.18 0.20 10.76
N PRO A 25 -1.60 -0.92 11.22
CA PRO A 25 -1.95 -2.24 10.69
C PRO A 25 -3.45 -2.49 10.89
N HIS A 26 -4.13 -2.93 9.84
CA HIS A 26 -5.57 -3.22 9.90
C HIS A 26 -5.86 -4.71 9.95
N LEU A 27 -5.59 -5.45 8.86
CA LEU A 27 -5.85 -6.87 8.77
C LEU A 27 -4.71 -7.59 8.06
N LYS A 28 -4.47 -8.83 8.48
CA LYS A 28 -3.60 -9.79 7.80
C LYS A 28 -4.47 -10.92 7.28
N ASP A 29 -4.33 -11.29 6.01
CA ASP A 29 -5.00 -12.50 5.51
C ASP A 29 -4.45 -13.70 6.30
N GLY A 30 -5.29 -14.69 6.63
CA GLY A 30 -4.90 -15.84 7.45
C GLY A 30 -3.80 -16.74 6.86
N SER A 31 -3.32 -16.41 5.65
CA SER A 31 -2.17 -17.03 4.97
C SER A 31 -0.92 -16.15 4.94
N ASP A 32 -0.95 -14.97 5.57
CA ASP A 32 0.09 -13.93 5.53
C ASP A 32 0.54 -13.55 4.11
N LYS A 33 -0.39 -13.61 3.14
CA LYS A 33 -0.11 -13.23 1.74
C LYS A 33 -0.38 -11.75 1.46
N MET A 34 -1.21 -11.11 2.25
CA MET A 34 -1.54 -9.69 2.12
C MET A 34 -1.74 -9.10 3.51
N TRP A 35 -1.10 -7.96 3.75
CA TRP A 35 -1.28 -7.16 4.95
C TRP A 35 -1.85 -5.81 4.53
N SER A 36 -2.91 -5.37 5.19
CA SER A 36 -3.51 -4.06 4.98
C SER A 36 -3.18 -3.10 6.11
N TYR A 37 -3.11 -1.83 5.74
CA TYR A 37 -2.86 -0.70 6.61
C TYR A 37 -3.93 0.36 6.35
N LYS A 38 -4.36 1.00 7.43
CA LYS A 38 -5.19 2.21 7.39
C LYS A 38 -4.30 3.42 7.50
N ILE A 39 -4.60 4.43 6.69
CA ILE A 39 -4.00 5.75 6.80
C ILE A 39 -4.85 6.56 7.76
N LYS A 40 -4.22 7.05 8.83
CA LYS A 40 -4.82 7.94 9.81
C LYS A 40 -4.89 9.33 9.19
N GLY A 41 -6.09 9.84 9.04
CA GLY A 41 -6.35 11.11 8.38
C GLY A 41 -7.82 11.24 8.04
N GLU A 42 -8.18 12.33 7.38
CA GLU A 42 -9.58 12.65 7.10
C GLU A 42 -10.20 11.74 6.04
N SER A 43 -9.38 11.24 5.10
CA SER A 43 -9.81 10.36 4.02
C SER A 43 -10.14 8.93 4.46
N ASN A 44 -9.61 8.52 5.64
CA ASN A 44 -9.64 7.17 6.17
C ASN A 44 -9.28 6.09 5.11
N SER A 45 -8.25 6.35 4.30
CA SER A 45 -7.84 5.49 3.19
C SER A 45 -7.19 4.18 3.64
N GLU A 46 -7.23 3.18 2.77
CA GLU A 46 -6.64 1.85 2.99
C GLU A 46 -5.72 1.43 1.85
N PHE A 47 -4.64 0.74 2.21
CA PHE A 47 -3.79 0.08 1.25
C PHE A 47 -3.34 -1.29 1.75
N ALA A 48 -2.93 -2.16 0.83
CA ALA A 48 -2.41 -3.48 1.16
C ALA A 48 -1.28 -3.87 0.22
N PHE A 49 -0.40 -4.76 0.69
CA PHE A 49 0.68 -5.34 -0.10
C PHE A 49 1.07 -6.71 0.46
N ASP A 50 1.89 -7.45 -0.31
CA ASP A 50 2.49 -8.70 0.13
C ASP A 50 3.79 -8.42 0.89
N PRO A 51 3.85 -8.64 2.23
CA PRO A 51 5.06 -8.38 3.01
C PRO A 51 6.22 -9.32 2.65
N LYS A 52 5.97 -10.40 1.91
CA LYS A 52 7.00 -11.38 1.51
C LYS A 52 7.61 -11.07 0.14
N THR A 53 7.21 -9.99 -0.53
CA THR A 53 7.85 -9.59 -1.80
C THR A 53 9.32 -9.22 -1.57
N THR A 54 10.20 -9.77 -2.41
CA THR A 54 11.65 -9.54 -2.33
C THR A 54 12.20 -8.74 -3.51
N THR A 55 11.37 -8.48 -4.53
CA THR A 55 11.80 -7.86 -5.79
C THR A 55 11.13 -6.52 -6.04
N THR A 56 9.80 -6.49 -6.00
CA THR A 56 9.02 -5.31 -6.37
C THR A 56 7.88 -5.11 -5.39
N LEU A 57 7.83 -3.95 -4.75
CA LEU A 57 6.74 -3.58 -3.87
C LEU A 57 5.53 -3.11 -4.68
N ASN A 58 4.59 -4.02 -4.90
CA ASN A 58 3.29 -3.69 -5.46
C ASN A 58 2.33 -3.37 -4.32
N ILE A 59 1.75 -2.17 -4.35
CA ILE A 59 0.75 -1.74 -3.38
C ILE A 59 -0.60 -1.56 -4.06
N TRP A 60 -1.63 -2.06 -3.41
CA TRP A 60 -3.02 -1.86 -3.77
C TRP A 60 -3.64 -0.80 -2.89
N PHE A 61 -4.32 0.16 -3.50
CA PHE A 61 -4.94 1.30 -2.81
C PHE A 61 -6.45 1.34 -3.07
N ASP A 62 -7.22 1.79 -2.09
CA ASP A 62 -8.64 2.06 -2.26
C ASP A 62 -8.95 3.44 -2.86
N ARG A 63 -8.02 4.38 -2.73
CA ARG A 63 -7.97 5.69 -3.37
C ARG A 63 -6.82 5.77 -4.37
N ARG A 64 -6.90 6.74 -5.30
CA ARG A 64 -5.88 6.89 -6.34
C ARG A 64 -4.64 7.52 -5.69
N PRO A 65 -3.46 6.88 -5.69
CA PRO A 65 -2.25 7.52 -5.21
C PRO A 65 -1.82 8.65 -6.17
N PRO A 66 -1.09 9.66 -5.68
CA PRO A 66 -0.54 10.73 -6.52
C PRO A 66 0.50 10.16 -7.51
N ILE A 67 0.67 10.85 -8.65
CA ILE A 67 1.72 10.53 -9.62
C ILE A 67 2.97 11.32 -9.24
N LEU A 68 3.99 10.64 -8.73
CA LEU A 68 5.25 11.24 -8.26
C LEU A 68 6.44 10.32 -8.56
N ASN A 69 7.65 10.85 -8.39
CA ASN A 69 8.89 10.11 -8.63
C ASN A 69 8.99 8.90 -7.69
N GLY A 70 9.20 7.72 -8.25
CA GLY A 70 9.23 6.46 -7.49
C GLY A 70 7.87 5.75 -7.39
N VAL A 71 6.84 6.25 -8.08
CA VAL A 71 5.57 5.53 -8.33
C VAL A 71 5.50 5.14 -9.81
N ALA A 72 5.52 3.83 -10.06
CA ALA A 72 5.47 3.25 -11.40
C ALA A 72 4.22 2.37 -11.59
N ASP A 73 3.93 2.04 -12.86
CA ASP A 73 2.88 1.09 -13.26
C ASP A 73 1.49 1.31 -12.64
N LEU A 74 1.12 2.58 -12.40
CA LEU A 74 -0.18 2.92 -11.81
C LEU A 74 -1.32 2.44 -12.71
N GLN A 75 -2.16 1.56 -12.17
CA GLN A 75 -3.28 0.94 -12.87
C GLN A 75 -4.57 1.11 -12.09
N ASP A 76 -5.65 1.42 -12.81
CA ASP A 76 -7.02 1.23 -12.32
C ASP A 76 -7.42 -0.22 -12.50
N ILE A 77 -7.73 -0.89 -11.39
CA ILE A 77 -8.08 -2.30 -11.34
C ILE A 77 -9.52 -2.54 -10.89
N ARG A 78 -10.37 -1.50 -10.79
CA ARG A 78 -11.76 -1.61 -10.29
C ARG A 78 -12.57 -2.68 -11.00
N SER A 79 -12.42 -2.79 -12.32
CA SER A 79 -13.12 -3.78 -13.16
C SER A 79 -12.40 -5.13 -13.26
N LYS A 80 -11.15 -5.22 -12.79
CA LYS A 80 -10.28 -6.39 -12.97
C LYS A 80 -9.98 -7.13 -11.66
N ASN A 81 -10.28 -6.54 -10.51
CA ASN A 81 -9.92 -7.11 -9.22
C ASN A 81 -10.81 -8.31 -8.84
N LYS A 82 -10.28 -9.51 -9.06
CA LYS A 82 -10.89 -10.79 -8.64
C LYS A 82 -10.17 -11.43 -7.44
N SER A 83 -9.21 -10.72 -6.83
CA SER A 83 -8.38 -11.29 -5.76
C SER A 83 -9.20 -11.50 -4.49
N THR A 84 -9.33 -12.76 -4.08
CA THR A 84 -9.98 -13.14 -2.82
C THR A 84 -9.17 -12.68 -1.61
N ALA A 85 -7.84 -12.67 -1.70
CA ALA A 85 -6.97 -12.18 -0.63
C ALA A 85 -7.18 -10.68 -0.37
N LEU A 86 -7.23 -9.85 -1.42
CA LEU A 86 -7.52 -8.41 -1.25
C LEU A 86 -8.90 -8.17 -0.65
N ARG A 87 -9.91 -8.96 -1.05
CA ARG A 87 -11.26 -8.88 -0.44
C ARG A 87 -11.30 -9.22 1.05
N ARG A 88 -10.33 -9.97 1.57
CA ARG A 88 -10.28 -10.38 2.99
C ARG A 88 -9.55 -9.37 3.88
N VAL A 89 -8.63 -8.58 3.32
CA VAL A 89 -7.78 -7.66 4.09
C VAL A 89 -8.26 -6.22 4.05
N PHE A 90 -9.01 -5.81 3.03
CA PHE A 90 -9.68 -4.52 3.03
C PHE A 90 -10.96 -4.57 3.85
N SER A 91 -11.35 -3.47 4.49
CA SER A 91 -12.53 -3.42 5.37
C SER A 91 -13.86 -3.54 4.62
N GLY A 92 -13.87 -3.34 3.30
CA GLY A 92 -15.08 -3.38 2.48
C GLY A 92 -15.86 -2.05 2.54
N LYS A 93 -17.14 -2.08 2.15
CA LYS A 93 -18.08 -0.93 2.22
C LYS A 93 -17.54 0.40 1.64
N GLY A 94 -16.72 0.33 0.58
CA GLY A 94 -16.09 1.51 -0.06
C GLY A 94 -14.57 1.46 -0.03
N HIS A 95 -13.99 0.77 0.95
CA HIS A 95 -12.57 0.43 1.03
C HIS A 95 -12.37 -0.93 0.36
N THR A 96 -12.04 -0.90 -0.92
CA THR A 96 -11.67 -2.07 -1.72
C THR A 96 -10.50 -1.69 -2.58
N ALA A 97 -9.61 -2.62 -2.93
CA ALA A 97 -8.50 -2.32 -3.82
C ALA A 97 -9.02 -1.87 -5.21
N LYS A 98 -8.85 -0.58 -5.52
CA LYS A 98 -9.27 0.09 -6.77
C LYS A 98 -8.09 0.40 -7.67
N TYR A 99 -6.93 0.67 -7.09
CA TYR A 99 -5.71 1.02 -7.81
C TYR A 99 -4.56 0.11 -7.40
N LYS A 100 -3.61 -0.08 -8.30
CA LYS A 100 -2.36 -0.81 -8.05
C LYS A 100 -1.20 0.03 -8.58
N ALA A 101 -0.12 0.17 -7.80
CA ALA A 101 1.11 0.79 -8.27
C ALA A 101 2.34 0.04 -7.76
N THR A 102 3.43 0.18 -8.49
CA THR A 102 4.78 -0.24 -8.08
C THR A 102 5.44 0.92 -7.34
N ILE A 103 5.98 0.65 -6.15
CA ILE A 103 6.68 1.63 -5.34
C ILE A 103 8.17 1.32 -5.32
N GLU A 104 8.97 2.30 -5.75
CA GLU A 104 10.41 2.13 -5.97
C GLU A 104 11.26 2.76 -4.86
N SER A 105 10.68 3.59 -3.99
CA SER A 105 11.38 4.20 -2.86
C SER A 105 10.48 4.40 -1.63
N PHE A 106 11.08 4.49 -0.43
CA PHE A 106 10.34 4.82 0.79
C PHE A 106 9.92 6.29 0.85
N GLU A 107 10.65 7.18 0.18
CA GLU A 107 10.25 8.57 -0.01
C GLU A 107 8.92 8.64 -0.76
N ALA A 108 8.79 7.91 -1.87
CA ALA A 108 7.54 7.81 -2.60
C ALA A 108 6.41 7.21 -1.75
N LEU A 109 6.69 6.15 -0.99
CA LEU A 109 5.72 5.56 -0.07
C LEU A 109 5.23 6.58 0.97
N ARG A 110 6.15 7.38 1.53
CA ARG A 110 5.82 8.41 2.52
C ARG A 110 4.94 9.49 1.92
N GLU A 111 5.32 10.04 0.77
CA GLU A 111 4.56 11.11 0.11
C GLU A 111 3.16 10.65 -0.27
N ILE A 112 2.99 9.39 -0.69
CA ILE A 112 1.66 8.83 -0.96
C ILE A 112 0.83 8.79 0.33
N ILE A 113 1.40 8.34 1.45
CA ILE A 113 0.70 8.29 2.73
C ILE A 113 0.28 9.69 3.18
N ASP A 114 1.19 10.65 3.12
CA ASP A 114 0.93 12.04 3.51
C ASP A 114 -0.14 12.67 2.59
N HIS A 115 -0.06 12.44 1.28
CA HIS A 115 -1.07 12.90 0.34
C HIS A 115 -2.44 12.31 0.66
N LEU A 116 -2.53 10.99 0.79
CA LEU A 116 -3.79 10.30 1.05
C LEU A 116 -4.35 10.62 2.44
N ALA A 117 -3.53 10.95 3.43
CA ALA A 117 -4.01 11.35 4.76
C ALA A 117 -4.78 12.69 4.74
N ASN A 118 -4.44 13.58 3.81
CA ASN A 118 -4.95 14.96 3.74
C ASN A 118 -5.88 15.22 2.54
N ASP A 119 -6.05 14.26 1.64
CA ASP A 119 -6.91 14.40 0.45
C ASP A 119 -8.38 14.17 0.79
N HIS A 120 -9.26 15.13 0.46
CA HIS A 120 -10.69 15.09 0.78
C HIS A 120 -11.50 14.33 -0.29
#